data_AF-A0A3G6J4J7-F1
#
_entry.id   AF-A0A3G6J4J7-F1
#
_cell.length_a   1.000
_cell.length_b   1.000
_cell.length_c   1.000
_cell.angle_alpha   90.00
_cell.angle_beta   90.00
_cell.angle_gamma   90.00
#
_symmetry.space_group_name_H-M   'P 1'
#
loop_
_entity.id
_entity.type
_entity.pdbx_description
1 polymer ?
#
loop_
_entity_poly.entity_id
_entity_poly.type
_entity_poly.pdbx_seq_one_letter_code
_entity_poly.pdbx_strand_id
1 'polypeptide(L)'
;MPFSTPKPVIVIVDPLGGSARAHNPTMPHIFFDDAAVTRGDAVFETLLVSAGKPVGLSAHLQRFSNSCVALGLPNPQQEQWITATEIAVAQFNQQATTDARCTWTLSRGRAATGQPTGWVTVTAIPAAQLTAREQGVKVLTACRGYTIDRGDDAAPWQLAAVKSVNYQAAMAAVRWAQDNGADDVIFTSSDGLLQEATTAALLVVQGKTLLTPKPDRHILPSTTIGALFDYAPSQGYTVQYKKIKKKDVLKADSVWLVSAVRMAARVRSIDGEKLAKPDNPGAIPALVAQALAAAAVVVDERAAHRLDSPVQRPAGKAFDAHADIDAAVGAAGLLGEHGNANGDGAAQSTGTAKTGGKSQDSAGREEKSKDKKHRKRK
;
A
#
# COMPACT_ATOMS: atom_id res chain seq x y z
N MET A 1 -36.46 7.51 -11.51
CA MET A 1 -35.90 6.46 -10.64
C MET A 1 -34.76 7.09 -9.85
N PRO A 2 -34.78 7.13 -8.51
CA PRO A 2 -33.57 7.50 -7.78
C PRO A 2 -32.50 6.46 -8.13
N PHE A 3 -31.36 6.90 -8.66
CA PHE A 3 -30.26 6.01 -9.00
C PHE A 3 -29.81 5.28 -7.72
N SER A 4 -30.16 4.01 -7.60
CA SER A 4 -29.63 3.16 -6.53
C SER A 4 -28.12 3.15 -6.65
N THR A 5 -27.41 3.32 -5.53
CA THR A 5 -25.97 3.14 -5.49
C THR A 5 -25.64 1.75 -6.05
N PRO A 6 -24.72 1.62 -7.02
CA PRO A 6 -24.40 0.34 -7.62
C PRO A 6 -23.82 -0.59 -6.55
N LYS A 7 -24.21 -1.87 -6.59
CA LYS A 7 -23.78 -2.84 -5.59
C LYS A 7 -22.30 -3.21 -5.83
N PRO A 8 -21.52 -3.47 -4.77
CA PRO A 8 -20.18 -4.02 -4.90
C PRO A 8 -20.18 -5.30 -5.74
N VAL A 9 -19.13 -5.54 -6.50
CA VAL A 9 -18.87 -6.80 -7.20
C VAL A 9 -17.63 -7.44 -6.61
N ILE A 10 -17.62 -8.77 -6.48
CA ILE A 10 -16.44 -9.54 -6.09
C ILE A 10 -16.24 -10.74 -7.03
N VAL A 11 -14.99 -10.95 -7.42
CA VAL A 11 -14.52 -12.11 -8.17
C VAL A 11 -13.37 -12.74 -7.40
N ILE A 12 -13.49 -14.00 -7.03
CA ILE A 12 -12.42 -14.77 -6.40
C ILE A 12 -11.51 -15.33 -7.50
N VAL A 13 -10.20 -15.20 -7.30
CA VAL A 13 -9.15 -15.63 -8.21
C VAL A 13 -8.41 -16.77 -7.54
N ASP A 14 -8.40 -17.96 -8.16
CA ASP A 14 -7.55 -19.06 -7.73
C ASP A 14 -6.09 -18.79 -8.14
N PRO A 15 -5.19 -18.50 -7.19
CA PRO A 15 -3.84 -18.04 -7.51
C PRO A 15 -2.92 -19.14 -8.07
N LEU A 16 -3.32 -20.41 -7.99
CA LEU A 16 -2.52 -21.56 -8.43
C LEU A 16 -2.89 -22.09 -9.83
N GLY A 17 -3.64 -21.32 -10.63
CA GLY A 17 -3.98 -21.74 -12.00
C GLY A 17 -5.44 -22.16 -12.19
N GLY A 18 -6.29 -22.00 -11.18
CA GLY A 18 -7.73 -22.27 -11.30
C GLY A 18 -8.53 -21.13 -11.94
N SER A 19 -9.86 -21.28 -11.94
CA SER A 19 -10.79 -20.32 -12.57
C SER A 19 -11.05 -19.07 -11.72
N ALA A 20 -11.25 -17.91 -12.35
CA ALA A 20 -11.85 -16.73 -11.71
C ALA A 20 -13.38 -16.86 -11.67
N ARG A 21 -14.01 -16.61 -10.52
CA ARG A 21 -15.46 -16.78 -10.34
C ARG A 21 -16.09 -15.60 -9.63
N ALA A 22 -17.23 -15.13 -10.13
CA ALA A 22 -18.02 -14.12 -9.44
C ALA A 22 -18.77 -14.71 -8.24
N HIS A 23 -18.87 -13.96 -7.16
CA HIS A 23 -19.57 -14.39 -5.95
C HIS A 23 -20.53 -13.31 -5.44
N ASN A 24 -21.46 -13.71 -4.56
CA ASN A 24 -22.33 -12.76 -3.88
C ASN A 24 -21.49 -11.87 -2.92
N PRO A 25 -21.40 -10.55 -3.13
CA PRO A 25 -20.58 -9.63 -2.32
C PRO A 25 -21.02 -9.52 -0.86
N THR A 26 -22.22 -9.99 -0.50
CA THR A 26 -22.73 -9.93 0.88
C THR A 26 -22.33 -11.15 1.73
N MET A 27 -21.69 -12.15 1.14
CA MET A 27 -21.21 -13.34 1.84
C MET A 27 -19.77 -13.16 2.33
N PRO A 28 -19.36 -13.82 3.44
CA PRO A 28 -17.96 -13.84 3.84
C PRO A 28 -17.14 -14.71 2.87
N HIS A 29 -16.09 -14.13 2.30
CA HIS A 29 -15.19 -14.82 1.35
C HIS A 29 -13.78 -15.03 1.88
N ILE A 30 -13.42 -14.34 2.96
CA ILE A 30 -12.11 -14.46 3.59
C ILE A 30 -12.26 -15.26 4.87
N PHE A 31 -11.38 -16.24 5.04
CA PHE A 31 -11.39 -17.10 6.21
C PHE A 31 -10.67 -16.43 7.38
N PHE A 32 -11.08 -16.77 8.61
CA PHE A 32 -10.49 -16.22 9.84
C PHE A 32 -8.99 -16.49 9.97
N ASP A 33 -8.49 -17.56 9.34
CA ASP A 33 -7.10 -18.01 9.38
C ASP A 33 -6.28 -17.53 8.18
N ASP A 34 -6.80 -16.60 7.36
CA ASP A 34 -6.06 -16.00 6.27
C ASP A 34 -4.99 -15.01 6.77
N ALA A 35 -3.80 -15.07 6.17
CA ALA A 35 -2.67 -14.22 6.54
C ALA A 35 -2.93 -12.72 6.29
N ALA A 36 -3.83 -12.37 5.36
CA ALA A 36 -4.28 -10.99 5.19
C ALA A 36 -4.96 -10.45 6.46
N VAL A 37 -5.75 -11.28 7.14
CA VAL A 37 -6.50 -10.91 8.34
C VAL A 37 -5.62 -10.99 9.57
N THR A 38 -4.87 -12.09 9.70
CA THR A 38 -4.15 -12.40 10.94
C THR A 38 -2.82 -11.67 11.06
N ARG A 39 -2.20 -11.27 9.94
CA ARG A 39 -0.83 -10.71 9.90
C ARG A 39 -0.66 -9.53 8.95
N GLY A 40 -1.67 -9.19 8.16
CA GLY A 40 -1.53 -8.21 7.07
C GLY A 40 -0.56 -8.65 5.98
N ASP A 41 -0.34 -9.96 5.82
CA ASP A 41 0.62 -10.53 4.87
C ASP A 41 -0.05 -10.74 3.50
N ALA A 42 -0.28 -9.61 2.83
CA ALA A 42 -0.90 -9.54 1.52
C ALA A 42 -0.48 -8.27 0.78
N VAL A 43 -0.60 -8.30 -0.54
CA VAL A 43 -0.48 -7.13 -1.41
C VAL A 43 -1.83 -6.76 -2.00
N PHE A 44 -2.00 -5.49 -2.32
CA PHE A 44 -3.18 -5.02 -3.03
C PHE A 44 -2.82 -4.03 -4.13
N GLU A 45 -3.68 -3.94 -5.13
CA GLU A 45 -3.57 -2.96 -6.20
C GLU A 45 -4.90 -2.22 -6.35
N THR A 46 -4.88 -0.97 -6.76
CA THR A 46 -6.12 -0.20 -6.97
C THR A 46 -6.02 0.62 -8.23
N LEU A 47 -6.90 0.34 -9.18
CA LEU A 47 -7.00 1.00 -10.47
C LEU A 47 -8.36 1.67 -10.64
N LEU A 48 -8.37 2.72 -11.46
CA LEU A 48 -9.58 3.37 -11.91
C LEU A 48 -10.24 2.52 -13.00
N VAL A 49 -11.55 2.39 -12.93
CA VAL A 49 -12.39 1.98 -14.06
C VAL A 49 -13.05 3.25 -14.56
N SER A 50 -12.82 3.62 -15.81
CA SER A 50 -13.42 4.81 -16.43
C SER A 50 -13.94 4.48 -17.81
N ALA A 51 -15.10 5.05 -18.16
CA ALA A 51 -15.85 4.70 -19.37
C ALA A 51 -16.01 3.17 -19.54
N GLY A 52 -16.23 2.46 -18.43
CA GLY A 52 -16.41 1.01 -18.41
C GLY A 52 -15.15 0.17 -18.65
N LYS A 53 -13.95 0.76 -18.72
CA LYS A 53 -12.68 0.05 -18.91
C LYS A 53 -11.68 0.31 -17.77
N PRO A 54 -10.87 -0.69 -17.37
CA PRO A 54 -9.77 -0.46 -16.42
C PRO A 54 -8.68 0.42 -17.05
N VAL A 55 -8.17 1.37 -16.27
CA VAL A 55 -7.18 2.36 -16.72
C VAL A 55 -5.78 1.96 -16.24
N GLY A 56 -4.79 2.02 -17.14
CA GLY A 56 -3.38 1.77 -16.82
C GLY A 56 -3.06 0.34 -16.39
N LEU A 57 -3.82 -0.64 -16.89
CA LEU A 57 -3.79 -2.04 -16.43
C LEU A 57 -2.37 -2.64 -16.40
N SER A 58 -1.57 -2.44 -17.44
CA SER A 58 -0.20 -2.98 -17.50
C SER A 58 0.72 -2.41 -16.41
N ALA A 59 0.62 -1.12 -16.11
CA ALA A 59 1.43 -0.49 -15.05
C ALA A 59 1.02 -1.01 -13.66
N HIS A 60 -0.28 -1.22 -13.44
CA HIS A 60 -0.79 -1.83 -12.21
C HIS A 60 -0.38 -3.30 -12.09
N LEU A 61 -0.46 -4.11 -13.15
CA LEU A 61 0.05 -5.49 -13.17
C LEU A 61 1.54 -5.56 -12.80
N GLN A 62 2.36 -4.71 -13.42
CA GLN A 62 3.79 -4.70 -13.15
C GLN A 62 4.08 -4.39 -11.68
N ARG A 63 3.43 -3.37 -11.11
CA ARG A 63 3.60 -3.02 -9.69
C ARG A 63 3.06 -4.10 -8.76
N PHE A 64 1.95 -4.73 -9.12
CA PHE A 64 1.37 -5.83 -8.36
C PHE A 64 2.31 -7.04 -8.32
N SER A 65 2.86 -7.46 -9.47
CA SER A 65 3.92 -8.49 -9.54
C SER A 65 5.15 -8.12 -8.72
N ASN A 66 5.66 -6.89 -8.84
CA ASN A 66 6.81 -6.43 -8.05
C ASN A 66 6.54 -6.48 -6.54
N SER A 67 5.32 -6.12 -6.13
CA SER A 67 4.90 -6.18 -4.73
C SER A 67 4.82 -7.62 -4.23
N CYS A 68 4.33 -8.55 -5.05
CA CYS A 68 4.30 -9.98 -4.72
C CYS A 68 5.70 -10.52 -4.50
N VAL A 69 6.62 -10.24 -5.44
CA VAL A 69 8.02 -10.66 -5.35
C VAL A 69 8.68 -10.11 -4.08
N ALA A 70 8.46 -8.83 -3.76
CA ALA A 70 9.05 -8.21 -2.58
C ALA A 70 8.56 -8.82 -1.25
N LEU A 71 7.31 -9.30 -1.20
CA LEU A 71 6.77 -10.02 -0.03
C LEU A 71 7.06 -11.54 -0.07
N GLY A 72 7.71 -12.06 -1.11
CA GLY A 72 7.86 -13.51 -1.29
C GLY A 72 6.51 -14.23 -1.43
N LEU A 73 5.55 -13.59 -2.07
CA LEU A 73 4.30 -14.20 -2.52
C LEU A 73 4.48 -14.81 -3.92
N PRO A 74 3.64 -15.78 -4.33
CA PRO A 74 3.66 -16.30 -5.68
C PRO A 74 3.48 -15.18 -6.72
N ASN A 75 4.22 -15.26 -7.82
CA ASN A 75 4.05 -14.30 -8.91
C ASN A 75 2.64 -14.47 -9.51
N PRO A 76 1.81 -13.41 -9.56
CA PRO A 76 0.46 -13.52 -10.07
C PRO A 76 0.46 -13.86 -11.57
N GLN A 77 -0.31 -14.87 -11.94
CA GLN A 77 -0.56 -15.20 -13.35
C GLN A 77 -1.40 -14.09 -13.98
N GLN A 78 -0.76 -13.17 -14.70
CA GLN A 78 -1.36 -11.90 -15.11
C GLN A 78 -2.70 -12.06 -15.85
N GLU A 79 -2.81 -13.05 -16.74
CA GLU A 79 -4.02 -13.33 -17.52
C GLU A 79 -5.23 -13.64 -16.63
N GLN A 80 -5.03 -14.30 -15.49
CA GLN A 80 -6.12 -14.59 -14.56
C GLN A 80 -6.66 -13.32 -13.90
N TRP A 81 -5.77 -12.39 -13.54
CA TRP A 81 -6.13 -11.10 -12.95
C TRP A 81 -6.79 -10.16 -13.96
N ILE A 82 -6.35 -10.22 -15.22
CA ILE A 82 -7.01 -9.53 -16.34
C ILE A 82 -8.43 -10.07 -16.51
N THR A 83 -8.58 -11.38 -16.66
CA THR A 83 -9.89 -12.05 -16.82
C THR A 83 -10.83 -11.74 -15.64
N ALA A 84 -10.32 -11.83 -14.40
CA ALA A 84 -11.10 -11.51 -13.21
C ALA A 84 -11.55 -10.03 -13.18
N THR A 85 -10.69 -9.12 -13.65
CA THR A 85 -11.01 -7.70 -13.79
C THR A 85 -12.10 -7.48 -14.84
N GLU A 86 -12.01 -8.12 -16.00
CA GLU A 86 -13.02 -8.04 -17.05
C GLU A 86 -14.38 -8.53 -16.58
N ILE A 87 -14.43 -9.69 -15.90
CA ILE A 87 -15.66 -10.22 -15.30
C ILE A 87 -16.24 -9.21 -14.30
N ALA A 88 -15.43 -8.71 -13.37
CA ALA A 88 -15.89 -7.81 -12.32
C ALA A 88 -16.39 -6.46 -12.87
N VAL A 89 -15.68 -5.91 -13.85
CA VAL A 89 -16.03 -4.65 -14.53
C VAL A 89 -17.29 -4.82 -15.37
N ALA A 90 -17.42 -5.91 -16.13
CA ALA A 90 -18.62 -6.19 -16.91
C ALA A 90 -19.88 -6.29 -16.01
N GLN A 91 -19.78 -6.96 -14.87
CA GLN A 91 -20.88 -7.05 -13.90
C GLN A 91 -21.23 -5.72 -13.24
N PHE A 92 -20.23 -4.86 -12.97
CA PHE A 92 -20.50 -3.53 -12.45
C PHE A 92 -21.16 -2.63 -13.50
N ASN A 93 -20.69 -2.71 -14.76
CA ASN A 93 -21.21 -1.91 -15.88
C ASN A 93 -22.67 -2.22 -16.22
N GLN A 94 -23.17 -3.42 -15.88
CA GLN A 94 -24.60 -3.75 -15.98
C GLN A 94 -25.48 -2.92 -15.02
N GLN A 95 -24.89 -2.34 -13.97
CA GLN A 95 -25.59 -1.58 -12.94
C GLN A 95 -25.38 -0.07 -13.06
N ALA A 96 -24.20 0.37 -13.48
CA ALA A 96 -23.86 1.80 -13.59
C ALA A 96 -22.79 2.05 -14.66
N THR A 97 -22.86 3.21 -15.30
CA THR A 97 -21.88 3.69 -16.30
C THR A 97 -20.86 4.68 -15.73
N THR A 98 -20.91 4.92 -14.42
CA THR A 98 -20.01 5.85 -13.71
C THR A 98 -18.62 5.24 -13.50
N ASP A 99 -17.61 6.10 -13.33
CA ASP A 99 -16.30 5.67 -12.86
C ASP A 99 -16.39 4.81 -11.59
N ALA A 100 -15.51 3.82 -11.48
CA ALA A 100 -15.48 2.88 -10.37
C ALA A 100 -14.05 2.63 -9.87
N ARG A 101 -13.96 2.09 -8.67
CA ARG A 101 -12.72 1.62 -8.05
C ARG A 101 -12.63 0.11 -8.22
N CYS A 102 -11.61 -0.37 -8.93
CA CYS A 102 -11.26 -1.78 -8.98
C CYS A 102 -10.06 -2.05 -8.06
N THR A 103 -10.17 -3.03 -7.15
CA THR A 103 -9.12 -3.38 -6.18
C THR A 103 -8.80 -4.86 -6.27
N TRP A 104 -7.51 -5.17 -6.43
CA TRP A 104 -6.97 -6.54 -6.39
C TRP A 104 -6.35 -6.80 -5.03
N THR A 105 -6.42 -8.02 -4.53
CA THR A 105 -5.70 -8.41 -3.32
C THR A 105 -5.24 -9.86 -3.43
N LEU A 106 -3.97 -10.10 -3.15
CA LEU A 106 -3.37 -11.43 -3.06
C LEU A 106 -2.68 -11.57 -1.70
N SER A 107 -3.11 -12.54 -0.91
CA SER A 107 -2.53 -12.86 0.39
C SER A 107 -1.65 -14.10 0.34
N ARG A 108 -0.80 -14.28 1.35
CA ARG A 108 -0.11 -15.57 1.59
C ARG A 108 -1.11 -16.70 1.83
N GLY A 109 -2.34 -16.34 2.21
CA GLY A 109 -3.47 -17.24 2.29
C GLY A 109 -3.62 -17.93 3.64
N ARG A 110 -4.27 -19.08 3.65
CA ARG A 110 -4.76 -19.70 4.89
C ARG A 110 -3.69 -20.53 5.58
N ALA A 111 -3.53 -20.34 6.88
CA ALA A 111 -2.61 -21.15 7.68
C ALA A 111 -2.96 -22.64 7.65
N ALA A 112 -4.24 -23.00 7.59
CA ALA A 112 -4.68 -24.40 7.56
C ALA A 112 -4.38 -25.13 6.24
N THR A 113 -4.23 -24.41 5.11
CA THR A 113 -4.03 -25.03 3.79
C THR A 113 -2.68 -24.73 3.17
N GLY A 114 -2.01 -23.66 3.61
CA GLY A 114 -0.81 -23.13 2.97
C GLY A 114 -1.05 -22.53 1.58
N GLN A 115 -2.32 -22.31 1.21
CA GLN A 115 -2.71 -21.86 -0.13
C GLN A 115 -3.00 -20.37 -0.16
N PRO A 116 -2.41 -19.59 -1.10
CA PRO A 116 -2.69 -18.17 -1.30
C PRO A 116 -4.18 -17.89 -1.59
N THR A 117 -4.65 -16.71 -1.21
CA THR A 117 -6.03 -16.26 -1.48
C THR A 117 -5.99 -15.00 -2.36
N GLY A 118 -6.70 -15.03 -3.50
CA GLY A 118 -6.76 -13.91 -4.45
C GLY A 118 -8.19 -13.45 -4.72
N TRP A 119 -8.41 -12.14 -4.83
CA TRP A 119 -9.71 -11.59 -5.23
C TRP A 119 -9.63 -10.22 -5.88
N VAL A 120 -10.66 -9.91 -6.68
CA VAL A 120 -10.91 -8.62 -7.30
C VAL A 120 -12.24 -8.08 -6.80
N THR A 121 -12.29 -6.80 -6.45
CA THR A 121 -13.54 -6.10 -6.12
C THR A 121 -13.72 -4.88 -6.99
N VAL A 122 -14.96 -4.58 -7.38
CA VAL A 122 -15.34 -3.32 -8.04
C VAL A 122 -16.43 -2.64 -7.24
N THR A 123 -16.22 -1.36 -6.92
CA THR A 123 -17.11 -0.55 -6.07
C THR A 123 -17.26 0.86 -6.64
N ALA A 124 -18.33 1.55 -6.27
CA ALA A 124 -18.46 2.99 -6.52
C ALA A 124 -17.30 3.75 -5.87
N ILE A 125 -16.87 4.85 -6.50
CA ILE A 125 -15.86 5.73 -5.91
C ILE A 125 -16.45 6.39 -4.65
N PRO A 126 -15.75 6.35 -3.50
CA PRO A 126 -16.25 6.98 -2.28
C PRO A 126 -16.51 8.48 -2.48
N ALA A 127 -17.63 8.99 -1.96
CA ALA A 127 -18.01 10.40 -2.09
C ALA A 127 -16.90 11.36 -1.63
N ALA A 128 -16.19 11.03 -0.54
CA ALA A 128 -15.06 11.82 -0.05
C ALA A 128 -13.93 11.99 -1.09
N GLN A 129 -13.67 10.99 -1.93
CA GLN A 129 -12.68 11.11 -3.00
C GLN A 129 -13.17 12.00 -4.14
N LEU A 130 -14.47 11.94 -4.48
CA LEU A 130 -15.08 12.83 -5.46
C LEU A 130 -15.05 14.29 -4.97
N THR A 131 -15.42 14.52 -3.70
CA THR A 131 -15.32 15.85 -3.07
C THR A 131 -13.88 16.36 -3.06
N ALA A 132 -12.89 15.49 -2.78
CA ALA A 132 -11.48 15.87 -2.82
C ALA A 132 -11.00 16.29 -4.23
N ARG A 133 -11.51 15.67 -5.30
CA ARG A 133 -11.22 16.07 -6.69
C ARG A 133 -11.70 17.50 -6.97
N GLU A 134 -12.93 17.80 -6.55
CA GLU A 134 -13.61 19.07 -6.86
C GLU A 134 -13.14 20.21 -5.96
N GLN A 135 -13.05 19.97 -4.66
CA GLN A 135 -12.83 21.00 -3.65
C GLN A 135 -11.38 21.08 -3.19
N GLY A 136 -10.57 20.07 -3.47
CA GLY A 136 -9.21 19.95 -2.95
C GLY A 136 -9.15 19.66 -1.45
N VAL A 137 -7.96 19.31 -0.99
CA VAL A 137 -7.67 18.81 0.36
C VAL A 137 -6.82 19.79 1.16
N LYS A 138 -6.94 19.76 2.47
CA LYS A 138 -5.96 20.29 3.42
C LYS A 138 -5.07 19.14 3.87
N VAL A 139 -3.78 19.39 4.05
CA VAL A 139 -2.85 18.35 4.51
C VAL A 139 -2.08 18.81 5.73
N LEU A 140 -1.70 17.84 6.57
CA LEU A 140 -0.66 18.02 7.58
C LEU A 140 0.61 17.31 7.12
N THR A 141 1.74 17.69 7.70
CA THR A 141 2.99 16.96 7.58
C THR A 141 3.29 16.23 8.87
N ALA A 142 3.79 15.00 8.75
CA ALA A 142 4.21 14.22 9.89
C ALA A 142 5.27 13.20 9.47
N CYS A 143 6.14 12.80 10.40
CA CYS A 143 7.00 11.66 10.16
C CYS A 143 6.16 10.37 10.06
N ARG A 144 6.65 9.38 9.31
CA ARG A 144 5.95 8.08 9.17
C ARG A 144 6.01 7.21 10.44
N GLY A 145 6.72 7.67 11.48
CA GLY A 145 6.80 7.04 12.80
C GLY A 145 7.92 6.02 12.98
N TYR A 146 8.59 5.61 11.90
CA TYR A 146 9.81 4.79 11.93
C TYR A 146 10.82 5.36 10.94
N THR A 147 12.10 5.27 11.29
CA THR A 147 13.22 5.65 10.42
C THR A 147 13.97 4.40 9.99
N ILE A 148 14.25 4.29 8.69
CA ILE A 148 15.18 3.29 8.14
C ILE A 148 16.52 4.01 7.90
N ASP A 149 16.98 4.77 8.91
CA ASP A 149 18.00 5.82 8.74
C ASP A 149 19.46 5.30 8.79
N ARG A 150 19.69 3.98 8.75
CA ARG A 150 21.05 3.40 8.81
C ARG A 150 21.52 2.84 7.47
N GLY A 151 21.46 3.69 6.43
CA GLY A 151 21.97 3.38 5.10
C GLY A 151 21.03 2.53 4.24
N ASP A 152 21.39 2.38 2.97
CA ASP A 152 20.56 1.74 1.94
C ASP A 152 20.25 0.25 2.23
N ASP A 153 20.95 -0.38 3.18
CA ASP A 153 20.77 -1.78 3.60
C ASP A 153 20.12 -1.93 4.98
N ALA A 154 19.78 -0.85 5.69
CA ALA A 154 19.07 -0.98 6.96
C ALA A 154 17.69 -1.60 6.75
N ALA A 155 17.36 -2.57 7.63
CA ALA A 155 16.06 -3.24 7.70
C ALA A 155 15.47 -3.57 6.30
N PRO A 156 16.10 -4.46 5.50
CA PRO A 156 15.60 -4.85 4.18
C PRO A 156 14.16 -5.37 4.19
N TRP A 157 13.72 -5.93 5.33
CA TRP A 157 12.35 -6.37 5.59
C TRP A 157 11.33 -5.23 5.75
N GLN A 158 11.76 -3.97 5.87
CA GLN A 158 10.88 -2.80 5.89
C GLN A 158 10.52 -2.39 4.47
N LEU A 159 9.41 -2.94 3.99
CA LEU A 159 8.93 -2.85 2.62
C LEU A 159 8.01 -1.64 2.39
N ALA A 160 8.45 -0.44 2.80
CA ALA A 160 7.62 0.77 2.79
C ALA A 160 7.13 1.19 1.39
N ALA A 161 7.93 0.94 0.34
CA ALA A 161 7.55 1.14 -1.06
C ALA A 161 6.81 -0.04 -1.69
N VAL A 162 6.41 -1.05 -0.92
CA VAL A 162 5.57 -2.15 -1.40
C VAL A 162 4.12 -1.88 -1.06
N LYS A 163 3.23 -2.13 -2.02
CA LYS A 163 1.79 -1.92 -1.86
C LYS A 163 1.13 -3.07 -1.10
N SER A 164 1.54 -3.24 0.16
CA SER A 164 0.98 -4.25 1.08
C SER A 164 -0.32 -3.78 1.73
N VAL A 165 -1.10 -4.70 2.31
CA VAL A 165 -2.33 -4.36 3.06
C VAL A 165 -2.06 -3.77 4.45
N ASN A 166 -0.80 -3.66 4.88
CA ASN A 166 -0.38 -3.09 6.16
C ASN A 166 -0.54 -1.55 6.21
N TYR A 167 -1.76 -1.07 6.00
CA TYR A 167 -2.12 0.34 5.93
C TYR A 167 -2.63 0.91 7.26
N GLN A 168 -2.54 0.16 8.37
CA GLN A 168 -3.04 0.60 9.68
C GLN A 168 -2.45 1.95 10.09
N ALA A 169 -1.14 2.15 9.94
CA ALA A 169 -0.46 3.39 10.29
C ALA A 169 -0.86 4.54 9.36
N ALA A 170 -0.96 4.29 8.05
CA ALA A 170 -1.44 5.28 7.09
C ALA A 170 -2.89 5.70 7.40
N MET A 171 -3.77 4.76 7.75
CA MET A 171 -5.16 5.06 8.12
C MET A 171 -5.25 5.76 9.48
N ALA A 172 -4.34 5.48 10.41
CA ALA A 172 -4.22 6.23 11.66
C ALA A 172 -3.81 7.69 11.41
N ALA A 173 -2.87 7.91 10.49
CA ALA A 173 -2.47 9.25 10.07
C ALA A 173 -3.63 10.03 9.42
N VAL A 174 -4.46 9.39 8.59
CA VAL A 174 -5.69 10.01 8.04
C VAL A 174 -6.64 10.44 9.15
N ARG A 175 -6.94 9.56 10.12
CA ARG A 175 -7.83 9.90 11.24
C ARG A 175 -7.27 11.06 12.07
N TRP A 176 -5.98 11.02 12.38
CA TRP A 176 -5.31 12.11 13.08
C TRP A 176 -5.39 13.44 12.30
N ALA A 177 -5.21 13.43 10.98
CA ALA A 177 -5.38 14.63 10.17
C ALA A 177 -6.81 15.18 10.26
N GLN A 178 -7.82 14.31 10.21
CA GLN A 178 -9.23 14.67 10.34
C GLN A 178 -9.54 15.29 11.70
N ASP A 179 -9.04 14.70 12.78
CA ASP A 179 -9.18 15.24 14.14
C ASP A 179 -8.51 16.62 14.29
N ASN A 180 -7.57 16.96 13.41
CA ASN A 180 -6.85 18.23 13.38
C ASN A 180 -7.29 19.15 12.22
N GLY A 181 -8.47 18.89 11.62
CA GLY A 181 -9.08 19.77 10.62
C GLY A 181 -8.43 19.73 9.22
N ALA A 182 -7.72 18.65 8.92
CA ALA A 182 -7.13 18.33 7.62
C ALA A 182 -7.67 17.02 7.05
N ASP A 183 -7.39 16.74 5.77
CA ASP A 183 -7.97 15.61 5.04
C ASP A 183 -6.96 14.45 4.82
N ASP A 184 -5.66 14.76 4.83
CA ASP A 184 -4.59 13.80 4.54
C ASP A 184 -3.27 14.21 5.23
N VAL A 185 -2.28 13.33 5.21
CA VAL A 185 -0.92 13.58 5.70
C VAL A 185 0.06 13.39 4.55
N ILE A 186 0.96 14.35 4.35
CA ILE A 186 2.18 14.16 3.54
C ILE A 186 3.29 13.72 4.49
N PHE A 187 3.87 12.56 4.25
CA PHE A 187 4.94 12.06 5.10
C PHE A 187 6.23 12.85 4.90
N THR A 188 6.99 12.99 5.98
CA THR A 188 8.34 13.57 5.98
C THR A 188 9.39 12.56 6.39
N SER A 189 10.54 12.57 5.72
CA SER A 189 11.75 11.92 6.21
C SER A 189 12.34 12.67 7.41
N SER A 190 13.32 12.06 8.08
CA SER A 190 14.04 12.66 9.22
C SER A 190 14.83 13.92 8.86
N ASP A 191 15.32 14.04 7.62
CA ASP A 191 15.99 15.23 7.09
C ASP A 191 15.02 16.31 6.54
N GLY A 192 13.72 16.12 6.78
CA GLY A 192 12.65 17.08 6.49
C GLY A 192 12.28 17.17 5.01
N LEU A 193 12.54 16.12 4.22
CA LEU A 193 12.04 16.01 2.85
C LEU A 193 10.61 15.49 2.84
N LEU A 194 9.77 16.10 2.01
CA LEU A 194 8.42 15.62 1.74
C LEU A 194 8.48 14.39 0.83
N GLN A 195 7.67 13.40 1.18
CA GLN A 195 7.54 12.11 0.50
C GLN A 195 6.16 12.03 -0.18
N GLU A 196 5.53 10.86 -0.16
CA GLU A 196 4.13 10.66 -0.56
C GLU A 196 3.14 10.97 0.57
N ALA A 197 1.87 11.13 0.21
CA ALA A 197 0.76 11.17 1.16
C ALA A 197 0.30 9.77 1.56
N THR A 198 -0.70 9.65 2.43
CA THR A 198 -1.14 8.35 2.97
C THR A 198 -1.61 7.36 1.89
N THR A 199 -2.21 7.86 0.80
CA THR A 199 -2.68 7.03 -0.33
C THR A 199 -2.45 7.67 -1.70
N ALA A 200 -1.55 8.65 -1.81
CA ALA A 200 -1.34 9.42 -3.05
C ALA A 200 0.07 9.98 -3.16
N ALA A 201 0.57 10.18 -4.38
CA ALA A 201 1.85 10.85 -4.62
C ALA A 201 1.73 12.37 -4.53
N LEU A 202 2.81 13.04 -4.12
CA LEU A 202 2.93 14.50 -4.10
C LEU A 202 3.38 15.03 -5.46
N LEU A 203 2.61 15.94 -6.05
CA LEU A 203 2.98 16.66 -7.27
C LEU A 203 3.03 18.17 -7.00
N VAL A 204 4.15 18.80 -7.30
CA VAL A 204 4.40 20.23 -7.15
C VAL A 204 4.58 20.86 -8.53
N VAL A 205 3.91 21.98 -8.78
CA VAL A 205 3.90 22.66 -10.09
C VAL A 205 4.60 24.01 -9.99
N GLN A 206 5.56 24.24 -10.89
CA GLN A 206 6.29 25.50 -11.02
C GLN A 206 6.40 25.87 -12.51
N GLY A 207 5.58 26.81 -12.97
CA GLY A 207 5.37 27.13 -14.37
C GLY A 207 4.93 25.90 -15.16
N LYS A 208 5.74 25.53 -16.16
CA LYS A 208 5.57 24.30 -16.96
C LYS A 208 6.38 23.12 -16.43
N THR A 209 6.88 23.18 -15.20
CA THR A 209 7.66 22.10 -14.59
C THR A 209 6.83 21.37 -13.54
N LEU A 210 6.74 20.04 -13.69
CA LEU A 210 6.10 19.11 -12.78
C LEU A 210 7.17 18.39 -11.94
N LEU A 211 7.09 18.57 -10.62
CA LEU A 211 8.07 18.08 -9.65
C LEU A 211 7.41 17.05 -8.73
N THR A 212 8.08 15.94 -8.47
CA THR A 212 7.65 14.93 -7.49
C THR A 212 8.87 14.35 -6.78
N PRO A 213 8.74 13.88 -5.52
CA PRO A 213 9.78 13.08 -4.90
C PRO A 213 10.10 11.84 -5.75
N LYS A 214 11.37 11.45 -5.82
CA LYS A 214 11.81 10.24 -6.53
C LYS A 214 11.32 9.00 -5.76
N PRO A 215 10.70 8.01 -6.42
CA PRO A 215 10.45 6.71 -5.80
C PRO A 215 11.76 6.08 -5.31
N ASP A 216 11.72 5.53 -4.11
CA ASP A 216 12.83 4.84 -3.45
C ASP A 216 12.26 3.76 -2.51
N ARG A 217 13.01 3.30 -1.51
CA ARG A 217 12.52 2.28 -0.56
C ARG A 217 11.39 2.77 0.36
N HIS A 218 11.15 4.08 0.44
CA HIS A 218 10.12 4.72 1.28
C HIS A 218 8.89 5.20 0.51
N ILE A 219 9.05 5.48 -0.78
CA ILE A 219 8.04 6.11 -1.62
C ILE A 219 7.57 5.13 -2.69
N LEU A 220 6.28 4.81 -2.68
CA LEU A 220 5.67 3.92 -3.68
C LEU A 220 5.87 4.48 -5.11
N PRO A 221 6.35 3.68 -6.08
CA PRO A 221 6.35 4.08 -7.49
C PRO A 221 4.91 4.23 -7.99
N SER A 222 4.46 5.48 -8.13
CA SER A 222 3.07 5.80 -8.49
C SER A 222 2.82 5.59 -9.99
N THR A 223 1.84 4.73 -10.32
CA THR A 223 1.37 4.53 -11.71
C THR A 223 0.82 5.81 -12.33
N THR A 224 0.19 6.67 -11.52
CA THR A 224 -0.34 7.97 -11.98
C THR A 224 0.78 8.95 -12.32
N ILE A 225 1.84 9.00 -11.51
CA ILE A 225 3.03 9.82 -11.83
C ILE A 225 3.72 9.28 -13.08
N GLY A 226 3.87 7.95 -13.21
CA GLY A 226 4.43 7.33 -14.41
C GLY A 226 3.69 7.74 -15.68
N ALA A 227 2.36 7.54 -15.72
CA ALA A 227 1.53 7.95 -16.85
C ALA A 227 1.63 9.46 -17.14
N LEU A 228 1.65 10.29 -16.08
CA LEU A 228 1.81 11.73 -16.23
C LEU A 228 3.18 12.11 -16.79
N PHE A 229 4.26 11.45 -16.35
CA PHE A 229 5.62 11.72 -16.80
C PHE A 229 5.86 11.28 -18.24
N ASP A 230 5.19 10.22 -18.69
CA ASP A 230 5.22 9.77 -20.07
C ASP A 230 4.44 10.72 -20.99
N TYR A 231 3.30 11.25 -20.53
CA TYR A 231 2.40 12.07 -21.35
C TYR A 231 2.74 13.57 -21.37
N ALA A 232 3.03 14.16 -20.21
CA ALA A 232 3.15 15.61 -20.04
C ALA A 232 4.23 16.29 -20.90
N PRO A 233 5.39 15.66 -21.23
CA PRO A 233 6.35 16.23 -22.17
C PRO A 233 5.78 16.55 -23.56
N SER A 234 4.89 15.70 -24.07
CA SER A 234 4.20 15.95 -25.36
C SER A 234 3.26 17.18 -25.30
N GLN A 235 2.88 17.60 -24.10
CA GLN A 235 2.05 18.77 -23.83
C GLN A 235 2.86 20.01 -23.43
N GLY A 236 4.18 19.97 -23.62
CA GLY A 236 5.10 21.07 -23.34
C GLY A 236 5.44 21.27 -21.85
N TYR A 237 5.25 20.24 -21.01
CA TYR A 237 5.72 20.28 -19.62
C TYR A 237 7.10 19.63 -19.47
N THR A 238 7.93 20.19 -18.61
CA THR A 238 9.12 19.50 -18.09
C THR A 238 8.71 18.65 -16.88
N VAL A 239 9.23 17.43 -16.77
CA VAL A 239 8.96 16.54 -15.64
C VAL A 239 10.27 16.20 -14.94
N GLN A 240 10.29 16.26 -13.61
CA GLN A 240 11.53 16.06 -12.86
C GLN A 240 11.28 15.44 -11.48
N TYR A 241 12.11 14.47 -11.13
CA TYR A 241 12.22 14.01 -9.75
C TYR A 241 13.10 14.97 -8.93
N LYS A 242 12.61 15.41 -7.77
CA LYS A 242 13.29 16.41 -6.94
C LYS A 242 13.14 16.07 -5.45
N LYS A 243 14.19 16.34 -4.67
CA LYS A 243 14.09 16.41 -3.20
C LYS A 243 13.31 17.67 -2.84
N ILE A 244 12.12 17.51 -2.28
CA ILE A 244 11.18 18.62 -2.03
C ILE A 244 11.10 18.86 -0.52
N LYS A 245 11.23 20.10 -0.09
CA LYS A 245 10.96 20.53 1.30
C LYS A 245 9.67 21.35 1.35
N LYS A 246 9.12 21.53 2.55
CA LYS A 246 7.92 22.37 2.78
C LYS A 246 8.07 23.78 2.19
N LYS A 247 9.26 24.40 2.32
CA LYS A 247 9.54 25.73 1.73
C LYS A 247 9.40 25.79 0.21
N ASP A 248 9.60 24.68 -0.50
CA ASP A 248 9.47 24.62 -1.95
C ASP A 248 7.99 24.54 -2.35
N VAL A 249 7.19 23.82 -1.57
CA VAL A 249 5.72 23.73 -1.69
C VAL A 249 5.06 25.09 -1.46
N LEU A 250 5.49 25.85 -0.44
CA LEU A 250 4.96 27.17 -0.14
C LEU A 250 5.22 28.21 -1.24
N LYS A 251 6.23 27.98 -2.09
CA LYS A 251 6.61 28.84 -3.22
C LYS A 251 6.10 28.33 -4.57
N ALA A 252 5.41 27.20 -4.60
CA ALA A 252 4.91 26.60 -5.83
C ALA A 252 3.62 27.28 -6.31
N ASP A 253 3.37 27.22 -7.62
CA ASP A 253 2.14 27.77 -8.20
C ASP A 253 0.91 26.95 -7.80
N SER A 254 1.09 25.63 -7.69
CA SER A 254 0.11 24.74 -7.10
C SER A 254 0.72 23.43 -6.64
N VAL A 255 0.03 22.75 -5.72
CA VAL A 255 0.41 21.44 -5.21
C VAL A 255 -0.80 20.52 -5.26
N TRP A 256 -0.56 19.25 -5.59
CA TRP A 256 -1.59 18.26 -5.86
C TRP A 256 -1.21 16.93 -5.22
N LEU A 257 -2.22 16.21 -4.72
CA LEU A 257 -2.12 14.80 -4.42
C LEU A 257 -2.68 14.02 -5.60
N VAL A 258 -1.89 13.10 -6.17
CA VAL A 258 -2.27 12.32 -7.35
C VAL A 258 -2.28 10.82 -7.09
N SER A 259 -3.35 10.14 -7.50
CA SER A 259 -3.46 8.67 -7.46
C SER A 259 -4.48 8.19 -8.49
N ALA A 260 -4.50 6.87 -8.76
CA ALA A 260 -5.35 6.29 -9.81
C ALA A 260 -6.84 6.66 -9.63
N VAL A 261 -7.39 6.49 -8.43
CA VAL A 261 -8.82 6.75 -8.17
C VAL A 261 -9.06 8.18 -7.68
N ARG A 262 -8.13 8.81 -6.93
CA ARG A 262 -8.32 10.22 -6.54
C ARG A 262 -8.16 11.18 -7.73
N MET A 263 -7.53 10.74 -8.83
CA MET A 263 -7.08 11.63 -9.90
C MET A 263 -6.18 12.71 -9.31
N ALA A 264 -6.35 13.98 -9.69
CA ALA A 264 -5.66 15.10 -9.07
C ALA A 264 -6.57 15.81 -8.05
N ALA A 265 -6.14 15.88 -6.79
CA ALA A 265 -6.78 16.67 -5.75
C ALA A 265 -5.85 17.82 -5.32
N ARG A 266 -6.29 19.07 -5.48
CA ARG A 266 -5.48 20.25 -5.13
C ARG A 266 -5.24 20.31 -3.63
N VAL A 267 -4.01 20.53 -3.21
CA VAL A 267 -3.68 20.88 -1.82
C VAL A 267 -3.94 22.37 -1.61
N ARG A 268 -4.91 22.70 -0.74
CA ARG A 268 -5.32 24.07 -0.40
C ARG A 268 -4.54 24.66 0.75
N SER A 269 -4.07 23.83 1.67
CA SER A 269 -3.22 24.24 2.79
C SER A 269 -2.35 23.09 3.26
N ILE A 270 -1.17 23.42 3.80
CA ILE A 270 -0.22 22.50 4.44
C ILE A 270 0.11 23.02 5.83
N ASP A 271 -0.12 22.24 6.88
CA ASP A 271 0.07 22.63 8.29
C ASP A 271 -0.59 23.97 8.67
N GLY A 272 -1.80 24.20 8.19
CA GLY A 272 -2.54 25.45 8.40
C GLY A 272 -2.12 26.63 7.52
N GLU A 273 -1.00 26.53 6.79
CA GLU A 273 -0.56 27.54 5.83
C GLU A 273 -1.31 27.39 4.51
N LYS A 274 -2.01 28.44 4.07
CA LYS A 274 -2.77 28.44 2.81
C LYS A 274 -1.80 28.46 1.62
N LEU A 275 -2.07 27.61 0.62
CA LEU A 275 -1.34 27.58 -0.64
C LEU A 275 -2.05 28.43 -1.70
N ALA A 276 -1.26 29.01 -2.61
CA ALA A 276 -1.74 29.81 -3.72
C ALA A 276 -2.77 29.04 -4.56
N LYS A 277 -3.80 29.75 -5.04
CA LYS A 277 -4.74 29.22 -6.01
C LYS A 277 -4.12 29.39 -7.40
N PRO A 278 -3.95 28.30 -8.19
CA PRO A 278 -3.45 28.43 -9.54
C PRO A 278 -4.44 29.23 -10.39
N ASP A 279 -3.91 30.00 -11.35
CA ASP A 279 -4.72 30.80 -12.28
C ASP A 279 -5.70 29.95 -13.09
N ASN A 280 -5.26 28.76 -13.52
CA ASN A 280 -6.09 27.76 -14.16
C ASN A 280 -6.17 26.47 -13.31
N PRO A 281 -7.14 26.38 -12.38
CA PRO A 281 -7.29 25.20 -11.53
C PRO A 281 -7.71 23.93 -12.29
N GLY A 282 -8.16 24.04 -13.54
CA GLY A 282 -8.54 22.89 -14.37
C GLY A 282 -7.37 22.25 -15.13
N ALA A 283 -6.25 22.94 -15.30
CA ALA A 283 -5.15 22.49 -16.16
C ALA A 283 -4.53 21.17 -15.72
N ILE A 284 -4.20 21.04 -14.43
CA ILE A 284 -3.54 19.84 -13.88
C ILE A 284 -4.50 18.64 -13.79
N PRO A 285 -5.75 18.79 -13.32
CA PRO A 285 -6.73 17.71 -13.39
C PRO A 285 -6.97 17.19 -14.81
N ALA A 286 -7.08 18.08 -15.80
CA ALA A 286 -7.23 17.70 -17.19
C ALA A 286 -6.00 16.93 -17.72
N LEU A 287 -4.80 17.42 -17.40
CA LEU A 287 -3.55 16.78 -17.80
C LEU A 287 -3.42 15.36 -17.21
N VAL A 288 -3.78 15.18 -15.93
CA VAL A 288 -3.77 13.86 -15.28
C VAL A 288 -4.81 12.93 -15.89
N ALA A 289 -6.02 13.44 -16.18
CA ALA A 289 -7.06 12.64 -16.83
C ALA A 289 -6.64 12.18 -18.23
N GLN A 290 -6.04 13.07 -19.03
CA GLN A 290 -5.54 12.75 -20.38
C GLN A 290 -4.37 11.76 -20.33
N ALA A 291 -3.43 11.94 -19.39
CA ALA A 291 -2.32 11.01 -19.19
C ALA A 291 -2.82 9.59 -18.87
N LEU A 292 -3.80 9.49 -17.97
CA LEU A 292 -4.41 8.21 -17.60
C LEU A 292 -5.21 7.60 -18.77
N ALA A 293 -5.94 8.41 -19.54
CA ALA A 293 -6.64 7.94 -20.73
C ALA A 293 -5.67 7.44 -21.82
N ALA A 294 -4.57 8.15 -22.07
CA ALA A 294 -3.54 7.74 -23.02
C ALA A 294 -2.89 6.40 -22.61
N ALA A 295 -2.65 6.21 -21.30
CA ALA A 295 -2.14 4.94 -20.77
C ALA A 295 -3.12 3.77 -20.91
N ALA A 296 -4.43 4.03 -21.08
CA ALA A 296 -5.43 2.99 -21.32
C ALA A 296 -5.40 2.47 -22.77
N VAL A 297 -5.11 3.34 -23.75
CA VAL A 297 -5.09 2.98 -25.19
C VAL A 297 -3.94 2.03 -25.53
N VAL A 298 -2.76 2.26 -24.93
CA VAL A 298 -1.55 1.44 -25.19
C VAL A 298 -1.71 -0.03 -24.79
N VAL A 299 -2.61 -0.33 -23.84
CA VAL A 299 -2.90 -1.72 -23.43
C VAL A 299 -3.72 -2.45 -24.49
N ASP A 300 -4.67 -1.76 -25.15
CA ASP A 300 -5.52 -2.33 -26.21
C ASP A 300 -4.64 -2.79 -27.40
N GLU A 301 -3.65 -1.98 -27.79
CA GLU A 301 -2.71 -2.29 -28.88
C GLU A 301 -1.72 -3.42 -28.53
N ARG A 302 -1.23 -3.48 -27.29
CA ARG A 302 -0.28 -4.53 -26.83
C ARG A 302 -0.96 -5.85 -26.51
N ALA A 303 -2.23 -5.84 -26.11
CA ALA A 303 -3.03 -7.05 -25.92
C ALA A 303 -3.27 -7.76 -27.26
N ALA A 304 -3.52 -7.01 -28.35
CA ALA A 304 -3.66 -7.56 -29.70
C ALA A 304 -2.39 -8.29 -30.20
N HIS A 305 -1.20 -7.86 -29.75
CA HIS A 305 0.08 -8.45 -30.17
C HIS A 305 0.58 -9.64 -29.30
N ARG A 306 -0.10 -9.97 -28.18
CA ARG A 306 0.35 -11.04 -27.26
C ARG A 306 -0.15 -12.45 -27.59
N LEU A 307 -0.99 -12.61 -28.60
CA LEU A 307 -1.46 -13.94 -29.02
C LEU A 307 -0.39 -14.80 -29.72
N ASP A 308 0.82 -14.29 -29.98
CA ASP A 308 1.78 -14.92 -30.89
C ASP A 308 3.23 -14.98 -30.41
N SER A 309 3.53 -14.94 -29.10
CA SER A 309 4.94 -15.06 -28.65
C SER A 309 5.15 -15.80 -27.33
N PRO A 310 5.98 -16.86 -27.31
CA PRO A 310 6.29 -17.61 -26.10
C PRO A 310 7.24 -16.82 -25.18
N VAL A 311 6.90 -16.77 -23.90
CA VAL A 311 7.70 -16.12 -22.84
C VAL A 311 8.99 -16.93 -22.61
N GLN A 312 10.15 -16.34 -22.92
CA GLN A 312 11.45 -16.89 -22.52
C GLN A 312 11.73 -16.59 -21.04
N ARG A 313 12.07 -17.64 -20.28
CA ARG A 313 12.60 -17.51 -18.91
C ARG A 313 14.06 -17.03 -18.98
N PRO A 314 14.50 -16.10 -18.13
CA PRO A 314 15.92 -15.85 -17.94
C PRO A 314 16.54 -17.02 -17.16
N ALA A 315 17.68 -17.52 -17.64
CA ALA A 315 18.47 -18.53 -16.96
C ALA A 315 19.15 -17.93 -15.72
N GLY A 316 18.60 -18.19 -14.54
CA GLY A 316 19.23 -17.93 -13.24
C GLY A 316 19.64 -19.25 -12.60
N LYS A 317 20.89 -19.32 -12.09
CA LYS A 317 21.44 -20.49 -11.39
C LYS A 317 20.56 -20.87 -10.20
N ALA A 318 20.35 -22.18 -10.04
CA ALA A 318 19.58 -22.75 -8.93
C ALA A 318 20.24 -22.41 -7.58
N PHE A 319 19.42 -21.98 -6.64
CA PHE A 319 19.78 -21.75 -5.24
C PHE A 319 19.69 -23.10 -4.52
N ASP A 320 20.83 -23.66 -4.09
CA ASP A 320 20.88 -24.92 -3.35
C ASP A 320 21.00 -24.62 -1.84
N ALA A 321 19.89 -24.79 -1.12
CA ALA A 321 19.73 -24.35 0.27
C ALA A 321 20.55 -25.17 1.29
N HIS A 322 21.26 -26.22 0.87
CA HIS A 322 22.03 -27.07 1.77
C HIS A 322 23.54 -26.76 1.81
N ALA A 323 24.10 -26.03 0.84
CA ALA A 323 25.54 -25.78 0.76
C ALA A 323 25.99 -24.51 1.51
N ASP A 324 25.12 -23.51 1.66
CA ASP A 324 25.51 -22.19 2.19
C ASP A 324 25.39 -22.04 3.72
N ILE A 325 24.92 -23.07 4.43
CA ILE A 325 24.87 -23.09 5.90
C ILE A 325 26.23 -23.43 6.51
N ASP A 326 27.04 -24.29 5.88
CA ASP A 326 28.35 -24.70 6.41
C ASP A 326 29.42 -23.59 6.24
N ALA A 327 29.26 -22.72 5.24
CA ALA A 327 30.16 -21.58 5.03
C ALA A 327 29.99 -20.46 6.08
N ALA A 328 28.81 -20.33 6.68
CA ALA A 328 28.51 -19.29 7.66
C ALA A 328 28.98 -19.64 9.10
N VAL A 329 29.21 -20.92 9.40
CA VAL A 329 29.70 -21.38 10.72
C VAL A 329 31.23 -21.34 10.82
N GLY A 330 31.95 -21.42 9.69
CA GLY A 330 33.42 -21.38 9.66
C GLY A 330 34.05 -19.98 9.80
N ALA A 331 33.30 -18.91 9.55
CA ALA A 331 33.84 -17.53 9.55
C ALA A 331 33.73 -16.79 10.89
N ALA A 332 33.14 -17.40 11.92
CA ALA A 332 33.00 -16.82 13.27
C ALA A 332 34.10 -17.24 14.27
N GLY A 333 35.07 -18.04 13.84
CA GLY A 333 36.07 -18.66 14.71
C GLY A 333 37.49 -18.13 14.51
N LEU A 334 37.72 -16.82 14.44
CA LEU A 334 39.06 -16.23 14.50
C LEU A 334 38.92 -14.76 14.90
N LEU A 335 39.00 -14.46 16.20
CA LEU A 335 39.47 -13.18 16.79
C LEU A 335 39.34 -13.28 18.32
N GLY A 336 40.48 -13.28 19.03
CA GLY A 336 40.55 -12.90 20.45
C GLY A 336 41.12 -13.92 21.43
N GLU A 337 42.41 -14.23 21.32
CA GLU A 337 43.19 -14.69 22.47
C GLU A 337 43.51 -13.49 23.37
N HIS A 338 42.99 -13.49 24.60
CA HIS A 338 43.64 -12.84 25.74
C HIS A 338 43.47 -13.74 26.96
N GLY A 339 44.60 -14.25 27.44
CA GLY A 339 44.66 -15.16 28.57
C GLY A 339 44.29 -14.48 29.88
N ASN A 340 43.70 -15.28 30.78
CA ASN A 340 44.09 -15.24 32.18
C ASN A 340 43.89 -16.62 32.80
N ALA A 341 44.89 -17.02 33.59
CA ALA A 341 44.99 -18.29 34.29
C ALA A 341 44.25 -18.27 35.64
N ASN A 342 44.19 -19.46 36.25
CA ASN A 342 43.55 -19.89 37.51
C ASN A 342 42.14 -20.46 37.28
N GLY A 343 41.80 -21.68 37.69
CA GLY A 343 42.48 -22.69 38.49
C GLY A 343 41.38 -23.61 39.04
N ASP A 344 41.62 -24.91 38.97
CA ASP A 344 41.05 -26.03 39.73
C ASP A 344 39.54 -26.16 39.98
N GLY A 345 39.01 -27.36 39.72
CA GLY A 345 37.81 -27.84 40.41
C GLY A 345 36.96 -28.84 39.64
N ALA A 346 37.36 -30.11 39.67
CA ALA A 346 36.52 -31.24 39.28
C ALA A 346 35.23 -31.33 40.10
N ALA A 347 34.12 -31.76 39.48
CA ALA A 347 33.33 -32.92 39.91
C ALA A 347 31.98 -33.03 39.17
N GLN A 348 31.76 -34.21 38.62
CA GLN A 348 30.47 -34.73 38.18
C GLN A 348 29.60 -35.13 39.39
N SER A 349 28.29 -34.93 39.31
CA SER A 349 27.22 -35.86 39.77
C SER A 349 25.87 -35.19 39.52
N THR A 350 25.03 -35.68 38.60
CA THR A 350 24.02 -36.74 38.77
C THR A 350 23.08 -36.52 39.96
N GLY A 351 21.80 -36.30 39.67
CA GLY A 351 20.77 -36.12 40.69
C GLY A 351 19.38 -35.79 40.13
N THR A 352 18.78 -36.75 39.42
CA THR A 352 17.34 -36.81 39.15
C THR A 352 16.50 -36.87 40.42
N ALA A 353 15.35 -36.18 40.49
CA ALA A 353 14.01 -36.78 40.60
C ALA A 353 12.91 -35.85 41.19
N LYS A 354 11.75 -35.89 40.51
CA LYS A 354 10.36 -36.00 41.04
C LYS A 354 9.79 -34.85 41.89
N THR A 355 8.84 -34.08 41.37
CA THR A 355 7.36 -34.31 41.35
C THR A 355 6.71 -34.50 42.73
N GLY A 356 5.80 -33.60 43.08
CA GLY A 356 4.80 -33.82 44.15
C GLY A 356 4.02 -32.54 44.44
N GLY A 357 2.77 -32.46 43.96
CA GLY A 357 1.84 -31.36 44.23
C GLY A 357 1.01 -31.53 45.51
N LYS A 358 0.20 -30.49 45.80
CA LYS A 358 -1.07 -30.40 46.57
C LYS A 358 -1.33 -28.89 46.77
N SER A 359 -2.34 -28.24 46.18
CA SER A 359 -3.81 -28.28 46.38
C SER A 359 -4.33 -27.56 47.63
N GLN A 360 -5.33 -26.68 47.41
CA GLN A 360 -6.39 -26.16 48.31
C GLN A 360 -5.99 -25.02 49.28
N ASP A 361 -6.82 -24.03 49.65
CA ASP A 361 -8.21 -23.66 49.30
C ASP A 361 -8.55 -22.26 49.88
N SER A 362 -9.69 -21.70 49.42
CA SER A 362 -10.60 -20.77 50.13
C SER A 362 -10.19 -19.30 50.35
N ALA A 363 -11.07 -18.33 50.61
CA ALA A 363 -12.44 -17.94 50.22
C ALA A 363 -12.80 -16.68 51.04
N GLY A 364 -13.66 -15.80 50.52
CA GLY A 364 -14.36 -14.71 51.26
C GLY A 364 -13.74 -13.30 51.11
N ARG A 365 -14.48 -12.19 51.10
CA ARG A 365 -15.88 -11.93 51.46
C ARG A 365 -16.27 -10.48 51.08
N GLU A 366 -17.53 -10.30 50.65
CA GLU A 366 -18.49 -9.18 50.79
C GLU A 366 -18.10 -7.68 50.76
N GLU A 367 -18.73 -6.98 49.80
CA GLU A 367 -19.75 -5.92 49.99
C GLU A 367 -19.52 -4.75 51.00
N LYS A 368 -19.56 -3.50 50.49
CA LYS A 368 -20.48 -2.44 51.00
C LYS A 368 -20.51 -1.15 50.16
N SER A 369 -21.74 -0.78 49.84
CA SER A 369 -22.30 0.53 49.49
C SER A 369 -21.78 1.72 50.32
N LYS A 370 -21.64 2.91 49.69
CA LYS A 370 -22.33 4.14 50.12
C LYS A 370 -22.14 5.35 49.18
N ASP A 371 -23.30 5.88 48.78
CA ASP A 371 -23.64 7.26 48.41
C ASP A 371 -22.77 8.39 49.04
N LYS A 372 -22.46 9.42 48.24
CA LYS A 372 -22.70 10.83 48.65
C LYS A 372 -22.66 11.84 47.48
N LYS A 373 -23.81 12.48 47.29
CA LYS A 373 -24.05 13.78 46.62
C LYS A 373 -23.24 14.94 47.25
N HIS A 374 -22.76 15.88 46.43
CA HIS A 374 -22.78 17.36 46.58
C HIS A 374 -22.10 17.97 45.32
N ARG A 375 -22.76 18.63 44.35
CA ARG A 375 -23.42 19.96 44.30
C ARG A 375 -22.54 21.15 44.71
N LYS A 376 -22.06 21.91 43.71
CA LYS A 376 -21.97 23.40 43.55
C LYS A 376 -20.90 23.71 42.48
N ARG A 377 -21.21 24.18 41.27
CA ARG A 377 -21.47 25.59 40.88
C ARG A 377 -20.57 26.61 41.61
N LYS A 378 -19.47 27.00 40.98
CA LYS A 378 -19.22 28.35 40.49
C LYS A 378 -18.25 28.28 39.32
#